data_AF-A0A955S1F5-F1
#
_entry.id   AF-A0A955S1F5-F1
#
_cell.length_a   1.000
_cell.length_b   1.000
_cell.length_c   1.000
_cell.angle_alpha   90.00
_cell.angle_beta   90.00
_cell.angle_gamma   90.00
#
_symmetry.space_group_name_H-M   'P 1'
#
loop_
_entity.id
_entity.type
_entity.pdbx_description
1 polymer ?
#
loop_
_entity_poly.entity_id
_entity_poly.type
_entity_poly.pdbx_seq_one_letter_code
_entity_poly.pdbx_strand_id
1 'polypeptide(L)'
;MDKTFADSAGRLRRAHQRLHDFLPRLEGARKKIRPADCEEVIFELFRIESEALYDGLCKQYADRKGETAMLRALREGLVPLKVMVLAFLDDKRVSGRPLAVELRLRIKLEEDYLIPMLKGIAGRYLTSNKEL
;
A
#
# COMPACT_ATOMS: atom_id res chain seq x y z
N MET A 1 1.48 12.91 17.37
CA MET A 1 1.56 11.83 16.36
C MET A 1 2.99 11.78 15.86
N ASP A 2 3.61 10.59 15.78
CA ASP A 2 4.98 10.42 15.26
C ASP A 2 5.06 10.96 13.82
N LYS A 3 5.99 11.88 13.56
CA LYS A 3 6.19 12.48 12.22
C LYS A 3 6.46 11.40 11.17
N THR A 4 7.17 10.34 11.55
CA THR A 4 7.48 9.18 10.71
C THR A 4 6.23 8.43 10.27
N PHE A 5 5.22 8.33 11.14
CA PHE A 5 3.96 7.66 10.87
C PHE A 5 3.09 8.46 9.89
N ALA A 6 2.95 9.78 10.13
CA ALA A 6 2.21 10.68 9.26
C ALA A 6 2.82 10.72 7.84
N ASP A 7 4.15 10.77 7.74
CA ASP A 7 4.86 10.76 6.47
C ASP A 7 4.67 9.43 5.72
N SER A 8 4.72 8.30 6.44
CA SER A 8 4.48 6.97 5.86
C SER A 8 3.06 6.84 5.30
N ALA A 9 2.04 7.31 6.05
CA ALA A 9 0.66 7.31 5.59
C ALA A 9 0.44 8.23 4.37
N GLY A 10 1.07 9.41 4.37
CA GLY A 10 1.03 10.35 3.25
C GLY A 10 1.70 9.80 1.99
N ARG A 11 2.84 9.10 2.14
CA ARG A 11 3.51 8.41 1.04
C ARG A 11 2.64 7.29 0.47
N LEU A 12 1.98 6.47 1.32
CA LEU A 12 1.09 5.40 0.86
C LEU A 12 0.01 5.93 -0.08
N ARG A 13 -0.67 7.00 0.34
CA ARG A 13 -1.72 7.63 -0.46
C ARG A 13 -1.21 8.12 -1.81
N ARG A 14 -0.01 8.72 -1.87
CA ARG A 14 0.58 9.18 -3.13
C ARG A 14 0.95 8.02 -4.05
N ALA A 15 1.53 6.95 -3.49
CA ALA A 15 1.83 5.75 -4.27
C ALA A 15 0.56 5.12 -4.86
N HIS A 16 -0.53 5.04 -4.08
CA HIS A 16 -1.85 4.59 -4.57
C HIS A 16 -2.36 5.44 -5.72
N GLN A 17 -2.32 6.77 -5.59
CA GLN A 17 -2.75 7.67 -6.67
C GLN A 17 -1.95 7.43 -7.95
N ARG A 18 -0.62 7.39 -7.84
CA ARG A 18 0.26 7.13 -9.00
C ARG A 18 -0.02 5.78 -9.63
N LEU A 19 -0.31 4.75 -8.83
CA LEU A 19 -0.65 3.42 -9.33
C LEU A 19 -1.99 3.41 -10.06
N HIS A 20 -3.03 4.06 -9.53
CA HIS A 20 -4.31 4.19 -10.22
C HIS A 20 -4.16 4.83 -11.60
N ASP A 21 -3.31 5.85 -11.72
CA ASP A 21 -3.01 6.49 -13.00
C ASP A 21 -2.16 5.60 -13.94
N PHE A 22 -1.34 4.73 -13.37
CA PHE A 22 -0.44 3.83 -14.12
C PHE A 22 -1.12 2.54 -14.58
N LEU A 23 -2.07 2.00 -13.82
CA LEU A 23 -2.73 0.72 -14.08
C LEU A 23 -3.35 0.61 -15.49
N PRO A 24 -4.08 1.61 -16.02
CA PRO A 24 -4.62 1.54 -17.38
C PRO A 24 -3.53 1.35 -18.45
N ARG A 25 -2.34 1.93 -18.23
CA ARG A 25 -1.20 1.79 -19.15
C ARG A 25 -0.65 0.37 -19.14
N LEU A 26 -0.56 -0.25 -17.95
CA LEU A 26 -0.15 -1.65 -17.82
C LEU A 26 -1.15 -2.60 -18.48
N GLU A 27 -2.45 -2.34 -18.31
CA GLU A 27 -3.52 -3.19 -18.85
C GLU A 27 -3.64 -3.08 -20.37
N GLY A 28 -3.45 -1.88 -20.92
CA GLY A 28 -3.48 -1.62 -22.35
C GLY A 28 -2.21 -2.05 -23.09
N ALA A 29 -1.16 -2.44 -22.38
CA ALA A 29 0.12 -2.81 -22.97
C ALA A 29 0.02 -4.14 -23.75
N ARG A 30 -0.04 -4.03 -25.09
CA ARG A 30 -0.02 -5.18 -26.01
C ARG A 30 1.36 -5.81 -26.14
N LYS A 31 2.42 -5.09 -25.77
CA LYS A 31 3.81 -5.54 -25.76
C LYS A 31 4.33 -5.53 -24.33
N LYS A 32 5.28 -6.41 -24.03
CA LYS A 32 5.96 -6.41 -22.74
C LYS A 32 6.65 -5.05 -22.50
N ILE A 33 6.55 -4.55 -21.27
CA ILE A 33 7.09 -3.25 -20.82
C ILE A 33 8.47 -3.47 -20.19
N ARG A 34 9.35 -2.46 -20.24
CA ARG A 34 10.65 -2.56 -19.56
C ARG A 34 10.43 -2.40 -18.05
N PRO A 35 11.08 -3.21 -17.20
CA PRO A 35 10.98 -3.06 -15.74
C PRO A 35 11.19 -1.62 -15.26
N ALA A 36 12.21 -0.92 -15.78
CA ALA A 36 12.50 0.47 -15.45
C ALA A 36 11.31 1.44 -15.62
N ASP A 37 10.40 1.19 -16.56
CA ASP A 37 9.20 2.02 -16.78
C ASP A 37 8.11 1.78 -15.70
N CYS A 38 8.22 0.67 -14.97
CA CYS A 38 7.31 0.23 -13.90
C CYS A 38 7.91 0.45 -12.50
N GLU A 39 9.24 0.36 -12.41
CA GLU A 39 10.01 0.36 -11.16
C GLU A 39 9.78 1.61 -10.31
N GLU A 40 9.75 2.81 -10.89
CA GLU A 40 9.65 4.04 -10.09
C GLU A 40 8.34 4.12 -9.28
N VAL A 41 7.23 3.72 -9.89
CA VAL A 41 5.89 3.75 -9.26
C VAL A 41 5.72 2.57 -8.28
N ILE A 42 6.27 1.40 -8.63
CA ILE A 42 6.11 0.16 -7.86
C ILE A 42 7.08 0.10 -6.67
N PHE A 43 8.32 0.54 -6.83
CA PHE A 43 9.27 0.60 -5.72
C PHE A 43 8.88 1.65 -4.70
N GLU A 44 8.21 2.74 -5.09
CA GLU A 44 7.66 3.68 -4.12
C GLU A 44 6.67 2.96 -3.20
N LEU A 45 5.75 2.16 -3.74
CA LEU A 45 4.80 1.34 -2.99
C LEU A 45 5.51 0.36 -2.04
N PHE A 46 6.53 -0.35 -2.51
CA PHE A 46 7.26 -1.31 -1.66
C PHE A 46 8.17 -0.66 -0.62
N ARG A 47 8.68 0.55 -0.89
CA ARG A 47 9.36 1.36 0.13
C ARG A 47 8.40 1.91 1.19
N ILE A 48 7.08 1.78 0.97
CA ILE A 48 6.04 2.13 1.93
C ILE A 48 5.51 0.89 2.67
N GLU A 49 6.07 -0.30 2.41
CA GLU A 49 5.99 -1.43 3.33
C GLU A 49 6.82 -1.18 4.59
N SER A 50 6.60 -0.03 5.21
CA SER A 50 7.29 0.35 6.40
C SER A 50 6.75 -0.48 7.55
N GLU A 51 7.62 -1.27 8.13
CA GLU A 51 7.47 -1.73 9.51
C GLU A 51 6.95 -0.57 10.37
N ALA A 52 7.42 0.66 10.15
CA ALA A 52 6.91 1.86 10.81
C ALA A 52 5.40 2.14 10.64
N LEU A 53 4.77 1.92 9.48
CA LEU A 53 3.32 2.14 9.28
C LEU A 53 2.51 1.05 9.98
N TYR A 54 2.90 -0.21 9.78
CA TYR A 54 2.21 -1.35 10.41
C TYR A 54 2.42 -1.36 11.92
N ASP A 55 3.64 -1.16 12.40
CA ASP A 55 3.96 -1.05 13.83
C ASP A 55 3.29 0.19 14.44
N GLY A 56 3.25 1.30 13.69
CA GLY A 56 2.51 2.50 14.06
C GLY A 56 1.02 2.20 14.26
N LEU A 57 0.38 1.51 13.31
CA LEU A 57 -1.01 1.09 13.42
C LEU A 57 -1.24 0.10 14.57
N CYS A 58 -0.39 -0.91 14.71
CA CYS A 58 -0.47 -1.86 15.81
C CYS A 58 -0.37 -1.17 17.17
N LYS A 59 0.49 -0.15 17.32
CA LYS A 59 0.56 0.68 18.53
C LYS A 59 -0.72 1.49 18.75
N GLN A 60 -1.28 2.11 17.70
CA GLN A 60 -2.51 2.91 17.79
C GLN A 60 -3.77 2.08 18.07
N TYR A 61 -3.72 0.78 17.80
CA TYR A 61 -4.80 -0.18 17.99
C TYR A 61 -4.46 -1.26 19.03
N ALA A 62 -3.47 -1.02 19.90
CA ALA A 62 -2.94 -2.04 20.82
C ALA A 62 -4.02 -2.65 21.75
N ASP A 63 -4.96 -1.83 22.20
CA ASP A 63 -6.07 -2.28 23.07
C ASP A 63 -7.20 -2.99 22.30
N ARG A 64 -7.09 -3.07 20.97
CA ARG A 64 -8.10 -3.62 20.09
C ARG A 64 -7.59 -4.86 19.37
N LYS A 65 -7.81 -6.01 20.01
CA LYS A 65 -7.33 -7.32 19.54
C LYS A 65 -7.83 -7.68 18.13
N GLY A 66 -9.03 -7.23 17.74
CA GLY A 66 -9.60 -7.48 16.41
C GLY A 66 -8.83 -6.74 15.31
N GLU A 67 -8.65 -5.43 15.48
CA GLU A 67 -7.92 -4.58 14.55
C GLU A 67 -6.45 -4.97 14.42
N THR A 68 -5.79 -5.34 15.52
CA THR A 68 -4.40 -5.84 15.47
C THR A 68 -4.28 -7.18 14.76
N ALA A 69 -5.24 -8.11 14.95
CA ALA A 69 -5.28 -9.36 14.20
C ALA A 69 -5.51 -9.12 12.70
N MET A 70 -6.41 -8.20 12.35
CA MET A 70 -6.68 -7.82 10.96
C MET A 70 -5.45 -7.19 10.29
N LEU A 71 -4.72 -6.32 10.99
CA LEU A 71 -3.47 -5.73 10.49
C LEU A 71 -2.40 -6.79 10.21
N ARG A 72 -2.29 -7.79 11.09
CA ARG A 72 -1.38 -8.92 10.88
C ARG A 72 -1.78 -9.74 9.66
N ALA A 73 -3.05 -10.13 9.55
CA ALA A 73 -3.56 -10.87 8.40
C ALA A 73 -3.38 -10.12 7.08
N LEU A 74 -3.62 -8.79 7.09
CA LEU A 74 -3.36 -7.94 5.93
C LEU A 74 -1.88 -7.94 5.55
N ARG A 75 -0.97 -7.76 6.53
CA ARG A 75 0.48 -7.81 6.28
C ARG A 75 0.89 -9.15 5.67
N GLU A 76 0.39 -10.25 6.22
CA GLU A 76 0.65 -11.61 5.70
C GLU A 76 0.12 -11.79 4.27
N GLY A 77 -1.07 -11.26 3.97
CA GLY A 77 -1.66 -11.32 2.62
C GLY A 77 -0.93 -10.46 1.57
N LEU A 78 -0.30 -9.36 1.99
CA LEU A 78 0.43 -8.47 1.08
C LEU A 78 1.84 -8.98 0.72
N VAL A 79 2.45 -9.80 1.57
CA VAL A 79 3.80 -10.36 1.33
C VAL A 79 3.87 -11.19 0.04
N PRO A 80 2.97 -12.16 -0.23
CA PRO A 80 2.96 -12.89 -1.50
C PRO A 80 2.79 -11.97 -2.72
N LEU A 81 1.95 -10.94 -2.63
CA LEU A 81 1.73 -10.00 -3.74
C LEU A 81 2.99 -9.18 -4.04
N LYS A 82 3.73 -8.77 -3.00
CA LYS A 82 5.03 -8.13 -3.18
C LYS A 82 6.00 -9.04 -3.92
N VAL A 83 6.11 -10.31 -3.48
CA VAL A 83 7.02 -11.29 -4.10
C VAL A 83 6.66 -11.49 -5.57
N MET A 84 5.37 -11.64 -5.89
CA MET A 84 4.89 -11.80 -7.27
C MET A 84 5.22 -10.60 -8.15
N VAL A 85 4.96 -9.38 -7.66
CA VAL A 85 5.28 -8.16 -8.41
C VAL A 85 6.79 -7.99 -8.60
N LEU A 86 7.61 -8.28 -7.59
CA LEU A 86 9.07 -8.25 -7.72
C LEU A 86 9.56 -9.27 -8.75
N ALA A 87 8.97 -10.48 -8.77
CA ALA A 87 9.28 -11.49 -9.78
C ALA A 87 8.91 -11.02 -11.19
N PHE A 88 7.81 -10.29 -11.35
CA PHE A 88 7.47 -9.68 -12.64
C PHE A 88 8.49 -8.64 -13.09
N LEU A 89 9.08 -7.88 -12.15
CA LEU A 89 10.09 -6.86 -12.45
C LEU A 89 11.48 -7.46 -12.72
N ASP A 90 11.79 -8.63 -12.16
CA ASP A 90 13.05 -9.35 -12.41
C ASP A 90 13.10 -9.97 -13.83
N ASP A 91 11.94 -10.22 -14.46
CA ASP A 91 11.89 -10.58 -15.88
C ASP A 91 12.36 -9.38 -16.73
N LYS A 92 13.37 -9.59 -17.59
CA LYS A 92 13.87 -8.62 -18.58
C LYS A 92 12.75 -7.96 -19.41
N ARG A 93 11.57 -8.59 -19.48
CA ARG A 93 10.38 -8.02 -20.09
C ARG A 93 9.11 -8.38 -19.32
N VAL A 94 8.41 -7.37 -18.82
CA VAL A 94 7.22 -7.53 -17.98
C VAL A 94 5.95 -7.65 -18.80
N SER A 95 5.13 -8.67 -18.53
CA SER A 95 3.76 -8.73 -19.06
C SER A 95 2.87 -7.76 -18.29
N GLY A 96 2.43 -6.68 -18.95
CA GLY A 96 1.70 -5.58 -18.30
C GLY A 96 0.39 -6.00 -17.64
N ARG A 97 -0.46 -6.80 -18.32
CA ARG A 97 -1.75 -7.23 -17.76
C ARG A 97 -1.62 -8.10 -16.49
N PRO A 98 -0.79 -9.16 -16.45
CA PRO A 98 -0.55 -9.89 -15.20
C PRO A 98 -0.05 -9.02 -14.06
N LEU A 99 0.91 -8.13 -14.32
CA LEU A 99 1.41 -7.18 -13.32
C LEU A 99 0.29 -6.26 -12.81
N ALA A 100 -0.57 -5.76 -13.70
CA ALA A 100 -1.70 -4.90 -13.32
C ALA A 100 -2.71 -5.63 -12.41
N VAL A 101 -2.95 -6.93 -12.64
CA VAL A 101 -3.84 -7.74 -11.79
C VAL A 101 -3.29 -7.83 -10.37
N GLU A 102 -2.00 -8.13 -10.20
CA GLU A 102 -1.38 -8.20 -8.88
C GLU A 102 -1.39 -6.86 -8.16
N LEU A 103 -1.07 -5.77 -8.87
CA LEU A 103 -1.10 -4.41 -8.32
C LEU A 103 -2.51 -3.99 -7.90
N ARG A 104 -3.54 -4.32 -8.70
CA ARG A 104 -4.95 -4.05 -8.33
C ARG A 104 -5.37 -4.81 -7.08
N LEU A 105 -5.02 -6.09 -6.98
CA LEU A 105 -5.35 -6.90 -5.81
C LEU A 105 -4.72 -6.30 -4.56
N ARG A 106 -3.46 -5.89 -4.64
CA ARG A 106 -2.77 -5.19 -3.55
C ARG A 106 -3.46 -3.89 -3.15
N ILE A 107 -3.69 -3.00 -4.11
CA ILE A 107 -4.33 -1.69 -3.85
C ILE A 107 -5.68 -1.91 -3.21
N LYS A 108 -6.48 -2.85 -3.72
CA LYS A 108 -7.79 -3.18 -3.18
C LYS A 108 -7.71 -3.63 -1.71
N LEU A 109 -6.78 -4.51 -1.36
CA LEU A 109 -6.59 -4.92 0.04
C LEU A 109 -6.18 -3.74 0.93
N GLU A 110 -5.28 -2.89 0.46
CA GLU A 110 -4.86 -1.70 1.22
C GLU A 110 -6.02 -0.68 1.35
N GLU A 111 -6.83 -0.49 0.31
CA GLU A 111 -8.00 0.41 0.33
C GLU A 111 -9.16 -0.11 1.18
N ASP A 112 -9.41 -1.41 1.17
CA ASP A 112 -10.50 -2.05 1.91
C ASP A 112 -10.19 -2.13 3.42
N TYR A 113 -8.91 -2.27 3.79
CA TYR A 113 -8.51 -2.54 5.19
C TYR A 113 -7.55 -1.50 5.81
N LEU A 114 -6.50 -1.08 5.10
CA LEU A 114 -5.46 -0.20 5.66
C LEU A 114 -5.89 1.27 5.68
N ILE A 115 -6.41 1.78 4.57
CA ILE A 115 -6.85 3.18 4.44
C ILE A 115 -7.96 3.55 5.44
N PRO A 116 -8.99 2.72 5.69
CA PRO A 116 -10.02 3.03 6.69
C PRO A 116 -9.46 3.14 8.10
N MET A 117 -8.47 2.32 8.47
CA MET A 117 -7.81 2.42 9.78
C MET A 117 -7.01 3.72 9.92
N LEU A 118 -6.31 4.13 8.86
CA LEU A 118 -5.62 5.43 8.82
C LEU A 118 -6.60 6.60 8.96
N LYS A 119 -7.74 6.54 8.26
CA LYS A 119 -8.82 7.54 8.39
C LYS A 119 -9.42 7.55 9.79
N GLY A 120 -9.62 6.38 10.40
CA GLY A 120 -10.12 6.25 11.76
C GLY A 120 -9.21 6.93 12.80
N ILE A 121 -7.89 6.85 12.63
CA ILE A 121 -6.93 7.57 13.47
C ILE A 121 -7.04 9.08 13.26
N ALA A 122 -7.02 9.55 12.01
CA ALA A 122 -7.11 10.97 11.69
C ALA A 122 -8.40 11.61 12.21
N GLY A 123 -9.54 10.91 12.07
CA GLY A 123 -10.83 11.35 12.58
C GLY A 123 -10.83 11.53 14.10
N ARG A 124 -10.22 10.61 14.85
CA ARG A 124 -10.10 10.71 16.32
C ARG A 124 -9.31 11.94 16.79
N TYR A 125 -8.28 12.34 16.05
CA TYR A 125 -7.50 13.54 16.38
C TYR A 125 -8.24 14.85 16.07
N LEU A 126 -9.13 14.84 15.08
CA LEU A 126 -9.95 16.01 14.73
C LEU A 126 -11.10 16.21 15.73
N THR A 127 -11.66 15.14 16.29
CA THR A 127 -12.69 15.22 17.34
C THR A 127 -12.12 15.55 18.71
N SER A 128 -10.95 15.02 19.11
CA SER A 128 -10.34 15.35 20.41
C SER A 128 -9.81 16.80 20.52
N ASN A 129 -9.74 17.57 19.44
CA ASN A 129 -9.39 19.00 19.47
C ASN A 129 -10.61 19.93 19.56
N LYS A 130 -11.83 19.40 19.65
CA LYS A 130 -13.05 20.20 19.92
C LYS A 130 -13.42 20.27 21.42
N GLU A 131 -12.69 19.55 22.28
CA GLU A 131 -12.85 19.55 23.74
C GLU A 131 -11.61 20.12 24.48
N LEU A 132 -10.75 20.86 23.77
CA LEU A 132 -9.67 21.69 24.34
C LEU A 132 -10.00 23.17 24.13
#